data_AF-A0A1L5PN89-F1
#
_entry.id   AF-A0A1L5PN89-F1
#
_cell.length_a   1.000
_cell.length_b   1.000
_cell.length_c   1.000
_cell.angle_alpha   90.00
_cell.angle_beta   90.00
_cell.angle_gamma   90.00
#
_symmetry.space_group_name_H-M   'P 1'
#
loop_
_entity.id
_entity.type
_entity.pdbx_description
1 polymer ?
#
loop_
_entity_poly.entity_id
_entity_poly.type
_entity_poly.pdbx_seq_one_letter_code
_entity_poly.pdbx_strand_id
1 'polypeptide(L)'
;MTAQALADATGMTIQQVRADLTELEAKGKVARERGPVGTPHLWWRAEKRPLDGLDVLLIMALAAEFHPSPAKLKEVLANAGSRAKHKGLQKIVAMCAMSKVPHTIVRTAVQEYDAEAFADAQKAA
;
A
#
# COMPACT_ATOMS: atom_id res chain seq x y z
N MET A 1 -0.73 12.51 -11.72
CA MET A 1 -0.79 13.90 -12.23
C MET A 1 0.16 14.04 -13.41
N THR A 2 -0.10 14.91 -14.39
CA THR A 2 0.85 15.12 -15.50
C THR A 2 2.04 15.97 -15.05
N ALA A 3 3.18 15.89 -15.76
CA ALA A 3 4.33 16.74 -15.47
C ALA A 3 4.01 18.24 -15.63
N GLN A 4 3.10 18.59 -16.56
CA GLN A 4 2.64 19.97 -16.73
C GLN A 4 1.86 20.46 -15.51
N ALA A 5 0.87 19.69 -15.04
CA ALA A 5 0.10 20.06 -13.86
C ALA A 5 0.96 20.15 -12.59
N LEU A 6 2.04 19.37 -12.50
CA LEU A 6 3.05 19.49 -11.43
C LEU A 6 3.87 20.78 -11.55
N ALA A 7 4.30 21.14 -12.75
CA ALA A 7 5.00 22.40 -13.01
C ALA A 7 4.14 23.60 -12.63
N ASP A 8 2.88 23.61 -13.07
CA ASP A 8 1.91 24.67 -12.78
C ASP A 8 1.63 24.81 -11.27
N ALA A 9 1.55 23.68 -10.54
CA ALA A 9 1.28 23.68 -9.10
C ALA A 9 2.48 24.04 -8.23
N THR A 10 3.71 23.80 -8.69
CA THR A 10 4.94 24.02 -7.92
C THR A 10 5.65 25.33 -8.30
N GLY A 11 5.21 25.98 -9.39
CA GLY A 11 5.91 27.14 -9.96
C GLY A 11 7.26 26.79 -10.58
N MET A 12 7.56 25.49 -10.75
CA MET A 12 8.79 25.01 -11.37
C MET A 12 8.64 24.92 -12.90
N THR A 13 9.76 24.90 -13.61
CA THR A 13 9.71 24.64 -15.05
C THR A 13 9.40 23.16 -15.32
N ILE A 14 8.72 22.88 -16.44
CA ILE A 14 8.43 21.50 -16.85
C ILE A 14 9.69 20.64 -17.02
N GLN A 15 10.83 21.24 -17.38
CA GLN A 15 12.11 20.54 -17.50
C GLN A 15 12.63 20.08 -16.14
N GLN A 16 12.58 20.93 -15.12
CA GLN A 16 12.96 20.58 -13.75
C GLN A 16 12.06 19.47 -13.20
N VAL A 17 10.74 19.61 -13.35
CA VAL A 17 9.79 18.60 -12.89
C VAL A 17 10.03 17.24 -13.58
N ARG A 18 10.34 17.22 -14.87
CA ARG A 18 10.67 15.97 -15.58
C ARG A 18 11.97 15.35 -15.07
N ALA A 19 12.99 16.16 -14.79
CA ALA A 19 14.25 15.68 -14.23
C ALA A 19 14.03 15.06 -12.84
N ASP A 20 13.31 15.76 -11.96
CA ASP A 20 13.00 15.30 -10.60
C ASP A 20 12.18 14.01 -10.61
N LEU A 21 11.17 13.93 -11.48
CA LEU A 21 10.34 12.73 -11.62
C LEU A 21 11.13 11.54 -12.16
N THR A 22 12.08 11.76 -13.06
CA THR A 22 12.99 10.72 -13.56
C THR A 22 13.92 10.22 -12.45
N GLU A 23 14.44 11.12 -11.62
CA GLU A 23 15.26 10.77 -10.47
C GLU A 23 14.45 10.00 -9.41
N LEU A 24 13.21 10.42 -9.14
CA LEU A 24 12.31 9.73 -8.23
C LEU A 24 11.90 8.35 -8.77
N GLU A 25 11.76 8.18 -10.08
CA GLU A 25 11.50 6.88 -10.72
C GLU A 25 12.70 5.95 -10.58
N ALA A 26 13.91 6.44 -10.81
CA ALA A 26 15.14 5.68 -10.56
C ALA A 26 15.28 5.24 -9.09
N LYS A 27 14.71 6.01 -8.16
CA LYS A 27 14.65 5.69 -6.72
C LYS A 27 13.44 4.82 -6.32
N GLY A 28 12.59 4.41 -7.26
CA GLY A 28 11.38 3.62 -6.99
C GLY A 28 10.34 4.37 -6.13
N LYS A 29 10.27 5.69 -6.26
CA LYS A 29 9.33 6.56 -5.52
C LYS A 29 8.16 7.03 -6.37
N VAL A 30 8.29 7.02 -7.69
CA VAL A 30 7.21 7.35 -8.64
C VAL A 30 7.26 6.39 -9.83
N ALA A 31 6.12 6.14 -10.47
CA ALA A 31 6.04 5.36 -11.70
C ALA A 31 5.25 6.09 -12.79
N ARG A 32 5.60 5.79 -14.05
CA ARG A 32 4.92 6.28 -15.25
C ARG A 32 3.75 5.35 -15.62
N GLU A 33 2.54 5.90 -15.66
CA GLU A 33 1.38 5.22 -16.27
C GLU A 33 0.99 5.89 -17.59
N ARG A 34 0.67 5.07 -18.61
CA ARG A 34 0.01 5.54 -19.83
C ARG A 34 -1.46 5.81 -19.53
N GLY A 35 -1.91 7.03 -19.83
CA GLY A 35 -3.34 7.35 -19.85
C GLY A 35 -4.09 6.56 -20.94
N PRO A 36 -5.44 6.50 -20.85
CA PRO A 36 -6.28 5.86 -21.86
C PRO A 36 -6.04 6.47 -23.25
N VAL A 37 -6.26 5.65 -24.29
CA VAL A 37 -6.05 6.03 -25.70
C VAL A 37 -6.84 7.32 -26.01
N GLY A 38 -6.16 8.34 -26.55
CA GLY A 38 -6.74 9.65 -26.87
C GLY A 38 -6.46 10.77 -25.85
N THR A 39 -5.72 10.51 -24.77
CA THR A 39 -5.27 11.54 -23.81
C THR A 39 -3.76 11.78 -23.87
N PRO A 40 -3.28 13.03 -23.67
CA PRO A 40 -1.85 13.33 -23.61
C PRO A 40 -1.13 12.45 -22.57
N HIS A 41 -0.09 11.75 -23.01
CA HIS A 41 0.55 10.66 -22.27
C HIS A 41 1.40 11.12 -21.07
N LEU A 42 1.52 10.20 -20.11
CA LEU A 42 2.37 10.15 -18.91
C LEU A 42 1.79 10.85 -17.67
N TRP A 43 1.01 10.07 -16.93
CA TRP A 43 0.63 10.38 -15.57
C TRP A 43 1.70 9.81 -14.64
N TRP A 44 2.28 10.67 -13.81
CA TRP A 44 3.17 10.27 -12.73
C TRP A 44 2.31 9.98 -11.51
N ARG A 45 2.46 8.79 -10.94
CA ARG A 45 1.91 8.42 -9.63
C ARG A 45 3.07 8.21 -8.66
N ALA A 46 2.90 8.64 -7.41
CA ALA A 46 3.74 8.14 -6.33
C ALA A 46 3.63 6.61 -6.34
N GLU A 47 4.77 5.93 -6.48
CA GLU A 47 4.80 4.49 -6.47
C GLU A 47 4.35 4.05 -5.08
N LYS A 48 3.37 3.13 -5.03
CA LYS A 48 2.90 2.60 -3.75
C LYS A 48 4.02 1.73 -3.18
N ARG A 49 4.86 2.32 -2.32
CA ARG A 49 5.99 1.64 -1.66
C ARG A 49 5.58 0.23 -1.21
N PRO A 50 6.37 -0.81 -1.56
CA PRO A 50 6.12 -2.16 -1.08
C PRO A 50 6.07 -2.16 0.45
N LEU A 51 5.05 -2.78 1.01
CA LEU A 51 4.86 -2.92 2.44
C LEU A 51 5.50 -4.22 2.91
N ASP A 52 6.24 -4.18 4.01
CA ASP A 52 6.67 -5.41 4.66
C ASP A 52 5.49 -6.10 5.38
N GLY A 53 5.73 -7.27 5.96
CA GLY A 53 4.65 -8.03 6.61
C GLY A 53 4.06 -7.33 7.82
N LEU A 54 4.86 -6.55 8.55
CA LEU A 54 4.47 -5.89 9.78
C LEU A 54 3.67 -4.62 9.48
N ASP A 55 4.08 -3.85 8.46
CA ASP A 55 3.32 -2.74 7.90
C ASP A 55 1.94 -3.18 7.40
N VAL A 56 1.88 -4.32 6.71
CA VAL A 56 0.61 -4.90 6.25
C VAL A 56 -0.27 -5.23 7.44
N LEU A 57 0.25 -5.95 8.44
CA LEU A 57 -0.51 -6.33 9.64
C LEU A 57 -1.03 -5.10 10.40
N LEU A 58 -0.19 -4.08 10.60
CA LEU A 58 -0.55 -2.84 11.29
C LEU A 58 -1.67 -2.09 10.56
N ILE A 59 -1.57 -1.95 9.24
CA ILE A 59 -2.61 -1.31 8.41
C ILE A 59 -3.92 -2.10 8.51
N MET A 60 -3.86 -3.43 8.48
CA MET A 60 -5.05 -4.28 8.63
C MET A 60 -5.71 -4.07 10.00
N ALA A 61 -4.91 -4.10 11.07
CA ALA A 61 -5.37 -3.93 12.45
C ALA A 61 -6.05 -2.58 12.68
N LEU A 62 -5.38 -1.49 12.29
CA LEU A 62 -5.95 -0.15 12.39
C LEU A 62 -7.23 -0.01 11.55
N ALA A 63 -7.25 -0.57 10.35
CA ALA A 63 -8.45 -0.54 9.51
C ALA A 63 -9.62 -1.32 10.13
N ALA A 64 -9.36 -2.45 10.79
CA ALA A 64 -10.40 -3.22 11.46
C ALA A 64 -10.95 -2.50 12.71
N GLU A 65 -10.10 -1.73 13.40
CA GLU A 65 -10.50 -0.93 14.57
C GLU A 65 -11.32 0.32 14.18
N PHE A 66 -10.87 1.05 13.14
CA PHE A 66 -11.46 2.34 12.77
C PHE A 66 -12.60 2.26 11.75
N HIS A 67 -12.79 1.14 11.04
CA HIS A 67 -13.85 1.01 10.05
C HIS A 67 -14.92 -0.01 10.46
N PRO A 68 -16.16 0.43 10.76
CA PRO A 68 -17.23 -0.48 11.19
C PRO A 68 -17.82 -1.32 10.04
N SER A 69 -17.55 -0.95 8.77
CA SER A 69 -18.12 -1.63 7.60
C SER A 69 -17.18 -2.72 7.05
N PRO A 70 -17.65 -3.97 6.87
CA PRO A 70 -16.89 -5.02 6.21
C PRO A 70 -16.47 -4.65 4.79
N ALA A 71 -17.32 -3.93 4.03
CA ALA A 71 -16.98 -3.51 2.67
C ALA A 71 -15.76 -2.58 2.65
N LYS A 72 -15.71 -1.63 3.60
CA LYS A 72 -14.58 -0.70 3.69
C LYS A 72 -13.30 -1.40 4.11
N LEU A 73 -13.40 -2.35 5.04
CA LEU A 73 -12.26 -3.17 5.43
C LEU A 73 -11.71 -3.96 4.24
N LYS A 74 -12.58 -4.58 3.43
CA LYS A 74 -12.17 -5.31 2.22
C LYS A 74 -11.42 -4.44 1.21
N GLU A 75 -11.84 -3.20 0.99
CA GLU A 75 -11.11 -2.25 0.13
C GLU A 75 -9.70 -1.98 0.66
N VAL A 76 -9.57 -1.76 1.97
CA VAL A 76 -8.27 -1.51 2.61
C VAL A 76 -7.39 -2.75 2.55
N LEU A 77 -7.93 -3.94 2.83
CA LEU A 77 -7.22 -5.21 2.71
C LEU A 77 -6.74 -5.44 1.27
N ALA A 78 -7.58 -5.23 0.26
CA ALA A 78 -7.20 -5.37 -1.14
C ALA A 78 -6.07 -4.40 -1.52
N ASN A 79 -6.13 -3.16 -1.05
CA ASN A 79 -5.09 -2.16 -1.29
C ASN A 79 -3.76 -2.51 -0.59
N ALA A 80 -3.80 -2.87 0.70
CA ALA A 80 -2.62 -3.28 1.46
C ALA A 80 -2.00 -4.56 0.89
N GLY A 81 -2.83 -5.57 0.58
CA GLY A 81 -2.43 -6.83 -0.03
C GLY A 81 -1.76 -6.63 -1.38
N SER A 82 -2.27 -5.75 -2.24
CA SER A 82 -1.64 -5.42 -3.53
C SER A 82 -0.22 -4.83 -3.39
N ARG A 83 0.11 -4.26 -2.23
CA ARG A 83 1.39 -3.63 -1.92
C ARG A 83 2.33 -4.52 -1.12
N ALA A 84 1.89 -5.68 -0.64
CA ALA A 84 2.72 -6.54 0.18
C ALA A 84 3.95 -7.01 -0.62
N LYS A 85 5.15 -6.87 -0.05
CA LYS A 85 6.44 -7.20 -0.68
C LYS A 85 6.54 -8.67 -1.06
N HIS A 86 5.91 -9.56 -0.29
CA HIS A 86 5.96 -11.01 -0.48
C HIS A 86 4.69 -11.54 -1.16
N LYS A 87 4.84 -12.29 -2.26
CA LYS A 87 3.71 -12.90 -3.00
C LYS A 87 2.81 -13.79 -2.15
N GLY A 88 3.36 -14.44 -1.12
CA GLY A 88 2.58 -15.22 -0.14
C GLY A 88 1.60 -14.34 0.64
N LEU A 89 2.09 -13.22 1.18
CA LEU A 89 1.27 -12.24 1.89
C LEU A 89 0.21 -11.61 0.98
N GLN A 90 0.54 -11.31 -0.28
CA GLN A 90 -0.44 -10.80 -1.25
C GLN A 90 -1.64 -11.76 -1.38
N LYS A 91 -1.39 -13.07 -1.51
CA LYS A 91 -2.42 -14.09 -1.63
C LYS A 91 -3.24 -14.24 -0.34
N ILE A 92 -2.57 -14.27 0.81
CA ILE A 92 -3.23 -14.39 2.12
C ILE A 92 -4.17 -13.21 2.34
N VAL A 93 -3.69 -11.98 2.17
CA VAL A 93 -4.51 -10.78 2.36
C VAL A 93 -5.66 -10.70 1.35
N ALA A 94 -5.44 -11.14 0.10
CA ALA A 94 -6.52 -11.24 -0.88
C ALA A 94 -7.62 -12.24 -0.46
N MET A 95 -7.24 -13.39 0.10
CA MET A 95 -8.21 -14.34 0.68
C MET A 95 -8.95 -13.75 1.88
N CYS A 96 -8.26 -13.00 2.75
CA CYS A 96 -8.90 -12.28 3.87
C CYS A 96 -9.92 -11.25 3.36
N ALA A 97 -9.59 -10.49 2.31
CA ALA A 97 -10.49 -9.52 1.69
C ALA A 97 -11.73 -10.18 1.04
N MET A 98 -11.66 -11.45 0.65
CA MET A 98 -12.80 -12.20 0.12
C MET A 98 -13.69 -12.83 1.20
N SER A 99 -13.24 -12.87 2.46
CA SER A 99 -13.98 -13.49 3.56
C SER A 99 -15.31 -12.78 3.87
N LYS A 100 -16.24 -13.52 4.49
CA LYS A 100 -17.49 -12.98 5.05
C LYS A 100 -17.28 -12.25 6.37
N VAL A 101 -16.17 -12.51 7.06
CA VAL A 101 -15.86 -12.00 8.41
C VAL A 101 -14.44 -11.39 8.48
N PRO A 102 -14.13 -10.37 7.67
CA PRO A 102 -12.78 -9.82 7.59
C PRO A 102 -12.26 -9.25 8.93
N HIS A 103 -13.12 -8.64 9.74
CA HIS A 103 -12.76 -8.12 11.07
C HIS A 103 -12.25 -9.19 12.02
N THR A 104 -12.93 -10.35 12.06
CA THR A 104 -12.54 -11.47 12.93
C THR A 104 -11.16 -11.99 12.54
N ILE A 105 -10.92 -12.18 11.24
CA ILE A 105 -9.64 -12.68 10.73
C ILE A 105 -8.50 -11.74 11.12
N VAL A 106 -8.69 -10.43 10.95
CA VAL A 106 -7.67 -9.44 11.32
C VAL A 106 -7.39 -9.48 12.83
N ARG A 107 -8.43 -9.54 13.67
CA ARG A 107 -8.26 -9.58 15.13
C ARG A 107 -7.53 -10.84 15.59
N THR A 108 -7.86 -12.00 15.02
CA THR A 108 -7.16 -13.26 15.32
C THR A 108 -5.69 -13.19 14.90
N ALA A 109 -5.38 -12.64 13.72
CA ALA A 109 -4.00 -12.49 13.27
C ALA A 109 -3.16 -11.60 14.20
N VAL A 110 -3.74 -10.53 14.75
CA VAL A 110 -3.05 -9.67 15.73
C VAL A 110 -2.80 -10.42 17.04
N GLN A 111 -3.80 -11.16 17.54
CA GLN A 111 -3.67 -11.94 18.77
C GLN A 111 -2.60 -13.05 18.67
N GLU A 112 -2.53 -13.72 17.52
CA GLU A 112 -1.50 -14.74 17.25
C GLU A 112 -0.11 -14.11 17.17
N TYR A 113 0.04 -12.96 16.49
CA TYR A 113 1.31 -12.24 16.42
C TYR A 113 1.82 -11.79 17.79
N ASP A 114 0.94 -11.24 18.63
CA ASP A 114 1.30 -10.85 20.00
C ASP A 114 1.75 -12.05 20.84
N ALA A 115 1.10 -13.21 20.68
CA ALA A 115 1.45 -14.43 21.39
C ALA A 115 2.82 -14.99 20.95
N GLU A 116 3.12 -14.97 19.65
CA GLU A 116 4.41 -15.38 19.10
C GLU A 116 5.54 -14.44 19.55
N ALA A 117 5.33 -13.12 19.45
CA ALA A 117 6.32 -12.12 19.86
C ALA A 117 6.64 -12.21 21.36
N PHE A 118 5.64 -12.48 22.19
CA PHE A 118 5.83 -12.67 23.63
C PHE A 118 6.58 -13.98 23.95
N ALA A 119 6.28 -15.07 23.24
CA ALA A 119 6.95 -16.36 23.42
C ALA A 119 8.43 -16.31 22.99
N ASP A 120 8.77 -15.58 21.93
CA ASP A 120 10.15 -15.40 21.50
C ASP A 120 10.94 -14.50 22.46
N ALA A 121 10.32 -13.46 23.02
CA ALA A 121 10.93 -12.63 24.05
C ALA A 121 11.25 -13.42 25.33
N GLN A 122 10.38 -14.37 25.73
CA GLN A 122 10.64 -15.25 26.88
C GLN A 122 11.77 -16.24 26.66
N LYS A 123 12.01 -16.69 25.42
CA LYS A 123 13.12 -17.61 25.10
C LYS A 123 14.47 -16.90 24.97
N ALA A 124 14.45 -15.59 24.72
CA ALA A 124 15.65 -14.75 24.57
C ALA A 124 16.14 -14.13 25.90
N ALA A 125 15.36 -14.25 26.98
CA ALA A 125 15.66 -13.80 28.34
C ALA A 125 16.18 -14.95 29.21
#